data_AF-A0A536EED3-F1
#
_entry.id   AF-A0A536EED3-F1
#
_cell.length_a   1.000
_cell.length_b   1.000
_cell.length_c   1.000
_cell.angle_alpha   90.00
_cell.angle_beta   90.00
_cell.angle_gamma   90.00
#
_symmetry.space_group_name_H-M   'P 1'
#
loop_
_entity.id
_entity.type
_entity.pdbx_description
1 polymer ?
#
loop_
_entity_poly.entity_id
_entity_poly.type
_entity_poly.pdbx_seq_one_letter_code
_entity_poly.pdbx_strand_id
1 'polypeptide(L)'
;MATHEDAVLMVQLFRWSTEIGGMEAADAVLADGFDPEIATARDPAVNKLLIFGESIATLVKHGLLDRDLVNDTWAMGLIWSRLAPAVRRERQRMNEPRLYENLEALVTMVTAAV
;
A
#
# COMPACT_ATOMS: atom_id res chain seq x y z
N MET A 1 1.86 -0.98 20.12
CA MET A 1 2.52 0.26 20.59
C MET A 1 3.88 0.28 19.92
N ALA A 2 4.14 1.32 19.15
CA ALA A 2 5.38 1.50 18.43
C ALA A 2 6.61 1.56 19.35
N THR A 3 7.73 1.08 18.82
CA THR A 3 9.03 0.96 19.49
C THR A 3 10.11 1.72 18.72
N HIS A 4 11.31 1.82 19.30
CA HIS A 4 12.47 2.36 18.60
C HIS A 4 12.91 1.50 17.40
N GLU A 5 12.67 0.19 17.44
CA GLU A 5 12.96 -0.70 16.31
C GLU A 5 12.02 -0.42 15.13
N ASP A 6 10.73 -0.18 15.42
CA ASP A 6 9.76 0.27 14.40
C ASP A 6 10.23 1.57 13.75
N ALA A 7 10.72 2.55 14.52
CA ALA A 7 11.21 3.80 13.97
C ALA A 7 12.40 3.61 13.01
N VAL A 8 13.33 2.71 13.32
CA VAL A 8 14.46 2.39 12.43
C VAL A 8 13.96 1.74 11.14
N LEU A 9 13.03 0.79 11.24
CA LEU A 9 12.43 0.12 10.09
C LEU A 9 11.65 1.10 9.21
N MET A 10 10.88 2.01 9.80
CA MET A 10 10.19 3.10 9.09
C MET A 10 11.16 3.96 8.28
N VAL A 11 12.31 4.35 8.86
CA VAL A 11 13.34 5.11 8.15
C VAL A 11 13.89 4.32 6.95
N GLN A 12 14.10 3.01 7.07
CA GLN A 12 14.51 2.20 5.92
C GLN A 12 13.42 2.11 4.86
N LEU A 13 12.15 1.97 5.26
CA LEU A 13 11.01 1.96 4.35
C LEU A 13 10.85 3.31 3.61
N PHE A 14 11.08 4.44 4.27
CA PHE A 14 11.09 5.75 3.60
C PHE A 14 12.21 5.87 2.56
N ARG A 15 13.41 5.39 2.89
CA ARG A 15 14.54 5.37 1.94
C ARG A 15 14.21 4.51 0.74
N TRP A 16 13.73 3.29 0.96
CA TRP A 16 13.34 2.41 -0.12
C TRP A 16 12.20 2.98 -0.96
N SER A 17 11.19 3.60 -0.32
CA SER A 17 10.12 4.33 -1.03
C SER A 17 10.68 5.41 -1.94
N THR A 18 11.68 6.16 -1.48
CA THR A 18 12.37 7.18 -2.29
C THR A 18 13.11 6.55 -3.47
N GLU A 19 13.85 5.47 -3.23
CA GLU A 19 14.64 4.77 -4.26
C GLU A 19 13.77 4.21 -5.40
N ILE A 20 12.57 3.71 -5.09
CA ILE A 20 11.63 3.21 -6.11
C ILE A 20 10.81 4.33 -6.78
N GLY A 21 10.94 5.57 -6.33
CA GLY A 21 10.12 6.71 -6.79
C GLY A 21 8.67 6.62 -6.30
N GLY A 22 8.49 6.33 -5.02
CA GLY A 22 7.21 6.14 -4.35
C GLY A 22 6.42 7.44 -4.18
N MET A 23 7.10 8.57 -4.00
CA MET A 23 6.45 9.89 -3.90
C MET A 23 5.82 10.28 -5.24
N GLU A 24 6.57 10.16 -6.33
CA GLU A 24 6.08 10.44 -7.68
C GLU A 24 4.96 9.48 -8.09
N ALA A 25 5.05 8.21 -7.65
CA ALA A 25 3.99 7.24 -7.87
C ALA A 25 2.71 7.60 -7.09
N ALA A 26 2.84 8.03 -5.82
CA ALA A 26 1.72 8.49 -5.02
C ALA A 26 1.07 9.73 -5.65
N ASP A 27 1.86 10.72 -6.05
CA ASP A 27 1.37 11.93 -6.72
C ASP A 27 0.60 11.58 -8.01
N ALA A 28 1.14 10.68 -8.83
CA ALA A 28 0.50 10.26 -10.07
C ALA A 28 -0.83 9.54 -9.85
N VAL A 29 -0.95 8.73 -8.80
CA VAL A 29 -2.19 7.98 -8.47
C VAL A 29 -3.23 8.85 -7.76
N LEU A 30 -2.78 9.88 -7.04
CA LEU A 30 -3.66 10.80 -6.32
C LEU A 30 -4.11 12.00 -7.17
N ALA A 31 -3.45 12.26 -8.30
CA ALA A 31 -3.84 13.32 -9.23
C ALA A 31 -5.32 13.25 -9.66
N ASP A 32 -5.91 14.42 -9.94
CA ASP A 32 -7.31 14.54 -10.37
C ASP A 32 -7.62 13.78 -11.67
N GLY A 33 -6.62 13.64 -12.54
CA GLY A 33 -6.74 12.93 -13.81
C GLY A 33 -6.55 11.42 -13.72
N PHE A 34 -6.22 10.87 -12.54
CA PHE A 34 -6.07 9.43 -12.36
C PHE A 34 -7.44 8.75 -12.30
N ASP A 35 -7.69 7.83 -13.21
CA ASP A 35 -8.92 7.03 -13.24
C ASP A 35 -8.65 5.60 -12.73
N PRO A 36 -9.11 5.25 -11.52
CA PRO A 36 -8.88 3.93 -10.93
C PRO A 36 -9.62 2.81 -11.67
N GLU A 37 -10.65 3.12 -12.46
CA GLU A 37 -11.44 2.11 -13.17
C GLU A 37 -10.77 1.61 -14.44
N ILE A 38 -9.89 2.40 -15.05
CA ILE A 38 -9.13 2.01 -16.24
C ILE A 38 -7.68 1.59 -15.92
N ALA A 39 -7.12 2.10 -14.83
CA ALA A 39 -5.73 1.82 -14.44
C ALA A 39 -5.49 0.31 -14.23
N THR A 40 -4.27 -0.16 -14.46
CA THR A 40 -3.89 -1.57 -14.30
C THR A 40 -2.84 -1.76 -13.23
N ALA A 41 -2.78 -2.97 -12.64
CA ALA A 41 -1.76 -3.32 -11.63
C ALA A 41 -0.31 -3.30 -12.19
N ARG A 42 -0.18 -3.15 -13.52
CA ARG A 42 1.09 -3.08 -14.25
C ARG A 42 1.46 -1.65 -14.62
N ASP A 43 0.58 -0.68 -14.42
CA ASP A 43 0.90 0.72 -14.65
C ASP A 43 2.03 1.11 -13.68
N PRO A 44 3.09 1.80 -14.13
CA PRO A 44 4.31 1.96 -13.32
C PRO A 44 4.07 2.53 -11.92
N ALA A 45 3.21 3.55 -11.79
CA ALA A 45 2.89 4.15 -10.50
C ALA A 45 2.08 3.20 -9.60
N VAL A 46 1.05 2.55 -10.16
CA VAL A 46 0.21 1.57 -9.43
C VAL A 46 1.07 0.41 -8.94
N ASN A 47 1.91 -0.15 -9.81
CA ASN A 47 2.74 -1.30 -9.49
C ASN A 47 3.72 -1.03 -8.35
N LYS A 48 4.40 0.13 -8.38
CA LYS A 48 5.33 0.54 -7.31
C LYS A 48 4.63 0.62 -5.96
N LEU A 49 3.47 1.28 -5.90
CA LEU A 49 2.71 1.42 -4.66
C LEU A 49 2.15 0.09 -4.16
N LEU A 50 1.75 -0.81 -5.06
CA LEU A 50 1.32 -2.15 -4.70
C LEU A 50 2.46 -2.98 -4.09
N ILE A 51 3.65 -2.97 -4.70
CA ILE A 51 4.83 -3.68 -4.18
C ILE A 51 5.23 -3.11 -2.82
N PHE A 52 5.28 -1.79 -2.70
CA PHE A 52 5.65 -1.11 -1.47
C PHE A 52 4.64 -1.39 -0.34
N GLY A 53 3.35 -1.18 -0.61
CA GLY A 53 2.27 -1.39 0.34
C GLY A 53 2.16 -2.84 0.81
N GLU A 54 2.30 -3.81 -0.10
CA GLU A 54 2.27 -5.24 0.26
C GLU A 54 3.44 -5.64 1.14
N SER A 55 4.62 -5.06 0.88
CA SER A 55 5.81 -5.31 1.69
C SER A 55 5.64 -4.78 3.11
N ILE A 56 5.12 -3.55 3.27
CA ILE A 56 4.77 -2.97 4.58
C ILE A 56 3.72 -3.83 5.28
N ALA A 57 2.65 -4.17 4.59
CA ALA A 57 1.55 -4.92 5.16
C ALA A 57 1.95 -6.34 5.60
N THR A 58 2.91 -6.94 4.91
CA THR A 58 3.50 -8.23 5.30
C THR A 58 4.25 -8.10 6.63
N LEU A 59 5.02 -7.03 6.84
CA LEU A 59 5.72 -6.78 8.11
C LEU A 59 4.72 -6.58 9.26
N VAL A 60 3.64 -5.83 9.02
CA VAL A 60 2.56 -5.63 10.00
C VAL A 60 1.86 -6.94 10.34
N LYS A 61 1.52 -7.76 9.34
CA LYS A 61 0.88 -9.07 9.54
C LYS A 61 1.69 -9.98 10.47
N HIS A 62 3.01 -9.91 10.39
CA HIS A 62 3.92 -10.71 11.21
C HIS A 62 4.32 -10.04 12.53
N GLY A 63 3.73 -8.89 12.88
CA GLY A 63 4.02 -8.19 14.14
C GLY A 63 5.42 -7.57 14.20
N LEU A 64 6.05 -7.37 13.04
CA LEU A 64 7.40 -6.77 12.92
C LEU A 64 7.37 -5.25 12.75
N LEU A 65 6.19 -4.70 12.46
CA LEU A 65 5.96 -3.28 12.33
C LEU A 65 4.61 -2.92 12.94
N ASP A 66 4.60 -1.92 13.83
CA ASP A 66 3.37 -1.42 14.44
C ASP A 66 2.39 -0.88 13.38
N ARG A 67 1.15 -1.38 13.43
CA ARG A 67 0.10 -1.06 12.46
C ARG A 67 -0.29 0.41 12.49
N ASP A 68 -0.43 0.98 13.68
CA ASP A 68 -0.95 2.34 13.84
C ASP A 68 0.09 3.34 13.34
N LEU A 69 1.38 3.08 13.64
CA LEU A 69 2.49 3.85 13.10
C LEU A 69 2.49 3.93 11.57
N VAL A 70 2.22 2.81 10.89
CA VAL A 70 2.12 2.77 9.41
C VAL A 70 0.95 3.60 8.90
N ASN A 71 -0.23 3.44 9.50
CA ASN A 71 -1.45 4.11 9.05
C ASN A 71 -1.39 5.62 9.25
N ASP A 72 -0.85 6.07 10.38
CA ASP A 72 -0.65 7.50 10.69
C ASP A 72 0.35 8.16 9.73
N THR A 73 1.28 7.39 9.18
CA THR A 73 2.36 7.92 8.35
C THR A 73 1.98 8.08 6.87
N TRP A 74 1.41 7.05 6.24
CA TRP A 74 1.30 6.99 4.77
C TRP A 74 -0.12 7.10 4.23
N ALA A 75 -1.15 7.25 5.07
CA ALA A 75 -2.54 7.30 4.65
C ALA A 75 -2.91 6.15 3.68
N MET A 76 -2.48 4.93 4.01
CA MET A 76 -2.56 3.74 3.13
C MET A 76 -3.99 3.46 2.63
N GLY A 77 -5.02 3.80 3.41
CA GLY A 77 -6.41 3.66 2.98
C GLY A 77 -6.78 4.55 1.78
N LEU A 78 -6.28 5.78 1.73
CA LEU A 78 -6.50 6.70 0.61
C LEU A 78 -5.84 6.16 -0.66
N ILE A 79 -4.58 5.74 -0.57
CA ILE A 79 -3.85 5.15 -1.69
C ILE A 79 -4.56 3.87 -2.16
N TRP A 80 -4.93 2.98 -1.24
CA TRP A 80 -5.64 1.74 -1.57
C TRP A 80 -6.95 1.99 -2.32
N SER A 81 -7.71 3.03 -1.95
CA SER A 81 -8.96 3.36 -2.65
C SER A 81 -8.77 3.58 -4.16
N ARG A 82 -7.58 4.05 -4.56
CA ARG A 82 -7.19 4.25 -5.96
C ARG A 82 -6.63 2.98 -6.61
N LEU A 83 -5.97 2.10 -5.84
CA LEU A 83 -5.33 0.87 -6.37
C LEU A 83 -6.28 -0.34 -6.43
N ALA A 84 -7.27 -0.42 -5.53
CA ALA A 84 -8.08 -1.60 -5.30
C ALA A 84 -8.80 -2.14 -6.56
N PRO A 85 -9.37 -1.30 -7.46
CA PRO A 85 -10.02 -1.81 -8.67
C PRO A 85 -9.04 -2.55 -9.59
N ALA A 86 -7.82 -2.02 -9.74
CA ALA A 86 -6.77 -2.65 -10.54
C ALA A 86 -6.34 -4.02 -9.95
N VAL A 87 -6.24 -4.12 -8.63
CA VAL A 87 -5.94 -5.38 -7.93
C VAL A 87 -7.03 -6.42 -8.17
N ARG A 88 -8.30 -6.04 -8.04
CA ARG A 88 -9.44 -6.96 -8.25
C ARG A 88 -9.45 -7.53 -9.67
N ARG A 89 -9.21 -6.69 -10.68
CA ARG A 89 -9.06 -7.13 -12.08
C ARG A 89 -7.88 -8.09 -12.25
N GLU A 90 -6.74 -7.79 -11.62
CA GLU A 90 -5.55 -8.63 -11.74
C GLU A 90 -5.73 -9.99 -11.04
N ARG A 91 -6.41 -10.05 -9.88
CA ARG A 91 -6.81 -11.29 -9.21
C ARG A 91 -7.62 -12.20 -10.13
N GLN A 92 -8.63 -11.64 -10.81
CA GLN A 92 -9.45 -12.37 -11.77
C GLN A 92 -8.62 -12.87 -12.96
N ARG A 93 -7.78 -12.00 -13.52
CA ARG A 93 -6.91 -12.34 -14.66
C ARG A 93 -5.93 -13.47 -14.34
N MET A 94 -5.40 -13.50 -13.11
CA MET A 94 -4.40 -14.49 -12.67
C MET A 94 -5.01 -15.72 -12.00
N ASN A 95 -6.31 -15.71 -11.72
CA ASN A 95 -6.98 -16.71 -10.87
C ASN A 95 -6.27 -16.91 -9.51
N GLU A 96 -5.80 -15.81 -8.90
CA GLU A 96 -5.14 -15.81 -7.58
C GLU A 96 -5.86 -14.81 -6.67
N PRO A 97 -6.77 -15.28 -5.79
CA PRO A 97 -7.55 -14.39 -4.92
C PRO A 97 -6.71 -13.70 -3.83
N ARG A 98 -5.52 -14.22 -3.50
CA ARG A 98 -4.67 -13.69 -2.41
C ARG A 98 -3.72 -12.58 -2.86
N LEU A 99 -3.72 -12.22 -4.15
CA LEU A 99 -2.84 -11.18 -4.66
C LEU A 99 -3.08 -9.86 -3.91
N TYR A 100 -2.05 -9.32 -3.26
CA TYR A 100 -2.13 -8.11 -2.43
C TYR A 100 -3.13 -8.18 -1.25
N GLU A 101 -3.39 -9.39 -0.73
CA GLU A 101 -4.32 -9.56 0.42
C GLU A 101 -3.83 -8.88 1.69
N ASN A 102 -2.51 -8.78 1.90
CA ASN A 102 -1.98 -8.21 3.12
C ASN A 102 -2.22 -6.70 3.14
N LEU A 103 -1.96 -6.03 2.01
CA LEU A 103 -2.27 -4.61 1.85
C LEU A 103 -3.77 -4.32 2.05
N GLU A 104 -4.64 -5.13 1.45
CA GLU A 104 -6.09 -5.00 1.64
C GLU A 104 -6.49 -5.17 3.11
N ALA A 105 -5.91 -6.14 3.81
CA ALA A 105 -6.17 -6.38 5.23
C ALA A 105 -5.62 -5.26 6.14
N LEU A 106 -4.49 -4.65 5.77
CA LEU A 106 -3.91 -3.53 6.51
C LEU A 106 -4.91 -2.36 6.59
N VAL A 107 -5.50 -2.01 5.44
CA VAL A 107 -6.37 -0.82 5.31
C VAL A 107 -7.83 -1.08 5.64
N THR A 108 -8.32 -2.31 5.47
CA THR A 108 -9.72 -2.64 5.79
C THR A 108 -9.96 -2.63 7.30
N MET A 109 -8.99 -3.07 8.11
CA MET A 109 -9.15 -3.08 9.57
C MET A 109 -9.12 -1.67 10.20
N VAL A 110 -8.79 -0.62 9.43
CA VAL A 110 -8.89 0.78 9.88
C VAL A 110 -10.35 1.28 9.87
N THR A 111 -11.21 0.68 9.03
CA THR A 111 -12.62 1.14 8.89
C THR A 111 -13.55 0.75 10.05
N ALA A 112 -13.05 0.05 11.07
CA ALA A 112 -13.85 -0.34 12.25
C ALA A 112 -13.91 0.72 13.37
N ALA A 113 -13.34 1.92 13.16
CA ALA A 113 -13.44 3.03 14.09
C ALA A 113 -14.37 4.13 13.53
N VAL A 114 -15.68 3.93 13.68
CA VAL A 114 -16.71 5.00 13.66
C VAL A 114 -17.65 4.77 14.84
#